data_AF-R4G2L8-F1
#
_entry.id   AF-R4G2L8-F1
#
_cell.length_a   1.000
_cell.length_b   1.000
_cell.length_c   1.000
_cell.angle_alpha   90.00
_cell.angle_beta   90.00
_cell.angle_gamma   90.00
#
_symmetry.space_group_name_H-M   'P 1'
#
loop_
_entity.id
_entity.type
_entity.pdbx_description
1 polymer ?
#
loop_
_entity_poly.entity_id
_entity_poly.type
_entity_poly.pdbx_seq_one_letter_code
_entity_poly.pdbx_strand_id
1 'polypeptide(L)'
;MTNMSSICFSLTIFLVTFLTIEACTYKGKHYEIGERFNDDCNTCFCGDNDMVHCTFMSCLGKDKSKQKVCLYKKKEYKVGTVFKDECNTCKCNSGNAVSCTKMMCPVSNKAKKEVCIYKNNVYKVGTSFKDRCNTCRCGSRNRVMCTKMLCPTTKEDIANLRIYLTNEKVVKKPTNKKD
;
A
#
# COMPACT_ATOMS: atom_id res chain seq x y z
N MET A 1 9.56 -88.85 12.61
CA MET A 1 9.59 -87.61 13.40
C MET A 1 9.44 -86.44 12.44
N THR A 2 8.22 -86.03 12.17
CA THR A 2 7.92 -84.88 11.32
C THR A 2 8.43 -83.62 12.00
N ASN A 3 9.32 -82.91 11.33
CA ASN A 3 10.07 -81.78 11.90
C ASN A 3 9.10 -80.62 12.18
N MET A 4 8.69 -80.46 13.45
CA MET A 4 7.79 -79.39 13.93
C MET A 4 8.23 -77.99 13.49
N SER A 5 9.53 -77.77 13.25
CA SER A 5 10.08 -76.50 12.78
C SER A 5 9.66 -76.15 11.34
N SER A 6 9.48 -77.16 10.48
CA SER A 6 9.17 -76.97 9.05
C SER A 6 7.67 -76.67 8.80
N ILE A 7 6.80 -77.20 9.67
CA ILE A 7 5.36 -76.90 9.66
C ILE A 7 5.11 -75.47 10.15
N CYS A 8 5.85 -75.03 11.17
CA CYS A 8 5.74 -73.67 11.72
C CYS A 8 6.17 -72.60 10.70
N PHE A 9 7.27 -72.83 9.96
CA PHE A 9 7.71 -71.95 8.87
C PHE A 9 6.69 -71.87 7.71
N SER A 10 6.04 -72.98 7.38
CA SER A 10 5.06 -73.02 6.30
C SER A 10 3.74 -72.31 6.70
N LEU A 11 3.32 -72.45 7.97
CA LEU A 11 2.15 -71.74 8.51
C LEU A 11 2.40 -70.24 8.68
N THR A 12 3.59 -69.80 9.08
CA THR A 12 3.92 -68.37 9.17
C THR A 12 4.02 -67.72 7.80
N ILE A 13 4.58 -68.40 6.79
CA ILE A 13 4.58 -67.90 5.40
C ILE A 13 3.16 -67.81 4.85
N PHE A 14 2.31 -68.83 5.07
CA PHE A 14 0.89 -68.78 4.68
C PHE A 14 0.15 -67.63 5.36
N LEU A 15 0.32 -67.44 6.67
CA LEU A 15 -0.29 -66.33 7.43
C LEU A 15 0.20 -64.96 6.95
N VAL A 16 1.47 -64.81 6.60
CA VAL A 16 2.03 -63.55 6.09
C VAL A 16 1.52 -63.23 4.68
N THR A 17 1.30 -64.23 3.82
CA THR A 17 0.74 -64.02 2.48
C THR A 17 -0.75 -63.69 2.44
N PHE A 18 -1.52 -64.05 3.48
CA PHE A 18 -2.95 -63.73 3.57
C PHE A 18 -3.26 -62.40 4.27
N LEU A 19 -2.27 -61.75 4.89
CA LEU A 19 -2.47 -60.53 5.70
C LEU A 19 -1.96 -59.24 5.06
N THR A 20 -1.34 -59.29 3.88
CA THR A 20 -1.00 -58.07 3.13
C THR A 20 -2.21 -57.64 2.33
N ILE A 21 -3.14 -56.91 2.97
CA ILE A 21 -4.18 -56.18 2.26
C ILE A 21 -3.46 -55.14 1.41
N GLU A 22 -3.43 -55.35 0.09
CA GLU A 22 -2.91 -54.36 -0.83
C GLU A 22 -3.87 -53.16 -0.82
N ALA A 23 -3.37 -52.02 -0.36
CA ALA A 23 -4.15 -50.80 -0.17
C ALA A 23 -3.27 -49.59 -0.44
N CYS A 24 -3.89 -48.49 -0.84
CA CYS A 24 -3.21 -47.22 -0.99
C CYS A 24 -3.28 -46.40 0.30
N THR A 25 -2.19 -45.71 0.65
CA THR A 25 -2.20 -44.70 1.71
C THR A 25 -2.20 -43.30 1.12
N TYR A 26 -3.33 -42.58 1.25
CA TYR A 26 -3.48 -41.22 0.76
C TYR A 26 -3.90 -40.25 1.87
N LYS A 27 -3.06 -39.25 2.14
CA LYS A 27 -3.27 -38.24 3.21
C LYS A 27 -3.65 -38.83 4.58
N GLY A 28 -3.04 -39.97 4.92
CA GLY A 28 -3.27 -40.65 6.20
C GLY A 28 -4.56 -41.49 6.28
N LYS A 29 -5.23 -41.74 5.14
CA LYS A 29 -6.33 -42.68 5.02
C LYS A 29 -5.95 -43.86 4.13
N HIS A 30 -6.54 -45.01 4.40
CA HIS A 30 -6.37 -46.23 3.61
C HIS A 30 -7.53 -46.40 2.65
N TYR A 31 -7.21 -46.82 1.42
CA TYR A 31 -8.14 -47.06 0.33
C TYR A 31 -7.85 -48.43 -0.28
N GLU A 32 -8.88 -49.22 -0.55
CA GLU A 32 -8.72 -50.54 -1.17
C GLU A 32 -8.29 -50.37 -2.64
N ILE A 33 -7.55 -51.34 -3.18
CA ILE A 33 -7.25 -51.36 -4.63
C ILE A 33 -8.56 -51.34 -5.42
N GLY A 34 -8.62 -50.45 -6.41
CA GLY A 34 -9.82 -50.22 -7.21
C GLY A 34 -10.73 -49.12 -6.67
N GLU A 35 -10.54 -48.70 -5.42
CA GLU A 35 -11.39 -47.70 -4.78
C GLU A 35 -11.21 -46.32 -5.44
N ARG A 36 -12.36 -45.66 -5.68
CA ARG A 36 -12.41 -44.27 -6.16
C ARG A 36 -12.86 -43.37 -5.02
N PHE A 37 -12.13 -42.29 -4.83
CA PHE A 37 -12.43 -41.29 -3.80
C PHE A 37 -12.17 -39.89 -4.33
N ASN A 38 -12.61 -38.86 -3.60
CA ASN A 38 -12.42 -37.47 -4.01
C ASN A 38 -11.42 -36.77 -3.10
N ASP A 39 -10.52 -35.98 -3.70
CA ASP A 39 -9.68 -35.00 -3.03
C ASP A 39 -10.04 -33.59 -3.51
N ASP A 40 -10.82 -32.88 -2.70
CA ASP A 40 -11.47 -31.62 -3.05
C ASP A 40 -12.36 -31.73 -4.31
N CYS A 41 -11.89 -31.19 -5.44
CA CYS A 41 -12.58 -31.29 -6.75
C CYS A 41 -11.96 -32.35 -7.66
N ASN A 42 -10.88 -33.00 -7.23
CA ASN A 42 -10.22 -34.04 -8.00
C ASN A 42 -10.81 -35.40 -7.65
N THR A 43 -10.95 -36.25 -8.67
CA THR A 43 -11.29 -37.66 -8.49
C THR A 43 -10.00 -38.46 -8.51
N CYS A 44 -9.84 -39.31 -7.50
CA CYS A 44 -8.70 -40.17 -7.27
C CYS A 44 -9.10 -41.65 -7.38
N PHE A 45 -8.12 -42.47 -7.69
CA PHE A 45 -8.23 -43.92 -7.84
C PHE A 45 -7.01 -44.58 -7.19
N CYS A 46 -7.25 -45.57 -6.34
CA CYS A 46 -6.19 -46.44 -5.81
C CYS A 46 -5.88 -47.55 -6.82
N GLY A 47 -4.68 -47.53 -7.38
CA GLY A 47 -4.16 -48.56 -8.28
C GLY A 47 -3.20 -49.52 -7.58
N ASP A 48 -2.65 -50.45 -8.34
CA ASP A 48 -1.71 -51.45 -7.83
C ASP A 48 -0.41 -50.81 -7.31
N ASN A 49 0.29 -51.49 -6.40
CA ASN A 49 1.56 -51.07 -5.81
C ASN A 49 1.50 -49.74 -5.01
N ASP A 50 0.44 -49.51 -4.22
CA ASP A 50 0.28 -48.32 -3.35
C ASP A 50 0.33 -46.99 -4.13
N MET A 51 -0.15 -47.00 -5.38
CA MET A 51 -0.12 -45.83 -6.25
C MET A 51 -1.51 -45.20 -6.39
N VAL A 52 -1.59 -43.92 -6.04
CA VAL A 52 -2.82 -43.14 -6.17
C VAL A 52 -2.75 -42.23 -7.40
N HIS A 53 -3.74 -42.38 -8.27
CA HIS A 53 -3.91 -41.54 -9.46
C HIS A 53 -5.07 -40.58 -9.25
N CYS A 54 -4.79 -39.28 -9.26
CA CYS A 54 -5.82 -38.24 -9.18
C CYS A 54 -5.88 -37.44 -10.48
N THR A 55 -7.07 -36.93 -10.83
CA THR A 55 -7.18 -35.84 -11.80
C THR A 55 -6.42 -34.62 -11.31
N PHE A 56 -5.98 -33.75 -12.23
CA PHE A 56 -5.23 -32.54 -11.90
C PHE A 56 -6.02 -31.28 -12.24
N MET A 57 -7.17 -31.13 -11.60
CA MET A 57 -7.99 -29.93 -11.66
C MET A 57 -7.50 -28.89 -10.67
N SER A 58 -7.48 -27.62 -11.11
CA SER A 58 -7.20 -26.49 -10.23
C SER A 58 -8.44 -26.23 -9.36
N CYS A 59 -8.48 -26.84 -8.18
CA CYS A 59 -9.57 -26.66 -7.23
C CYS A 59 -9.46 -25.27 -6.60
N LEU A 60 -10.15 -24.30 -7.20
CA LEU A 60 -10.30 -22.98 -6.61
C LEU A 60 -11.11 -23.14 -5.31
N GLY A 61 -10.41 -23.00 -4.18
CA GLY A 61 -10.96 -23.22 -2.85
C GLY A 61 -12.36 -22.62 -2.66
N LYS A 62 -13.22 -23.39 -2.00
CA LYS A 62 -14.66 -23.13 -1.77
C LYS A 62 -14.97 -21.78 -1.10
N ASP A 63 -13.98 -20.99 -0.70
CA ASP A 63 -14.16 -19.69 -0.05
C ASP A 63 -14.43 -18.51 -1.00
N LYS A 64 -14.09 -18.59 -2.29
CA LYS A 64 -14.40 -17.47 -3.22
C LYS A 64 -15.91 -17.27 -3.40
N SER A 65 -16.71 -18.31 -3.17
CA SER A 65 -18.18 -18.25 -3.23
C SER A 65 -18.84 -17.61 -2.00
N LYS A 66 -18.15 -17.56 -0.86
CA LYS A 66 -18.69 -17.04 0.42
C LYS A 66 -18.40 -15.56 0.64
N GLN A 67 -17.52 -14.95 -0.14
CA GLN A 67 -17.20 -13.54 0.04
C GLN A 67 -18.39 -12.67 -0.40
N LYS A 68 -19.25 -12.34 0.58
CA LYS A 68 -20.45 -11.49 0.42
C LYS A 68 -20.13 -9.99 0.27
N VAL A 69 -18.85 -9.63 0.36
CA VAL A 69 -18.37 -8.25 0.29
C VAL A 69 -17.14 -8.11 -0.61
N CYS A 70 -16.92 -6.92 -1.15
CA CYS A 70 -15.68 -6.51 -1.78
C CYS A 70 -14.94 -5.52 -0.89
N LEU A 71 -13.62 -5.68 -0.77
CA LEU A 71 -12.73 -4.69 -0.16
C LEU A 71 -12.14 -3.80 -1.25
N TYR A 72 -12.56 -2.53 -1.29
CA TYR A 72 -12.11 -1.56 -2.30
C TYR A 72 -11.65 -0.27 -1.63
N LYS A 73 -10.38 0.12 -1.87
CA LYS A 73 -9.72 1.28 -1.22
C LYS A 73 -9.94 1.31 0.30
N LYS A 74 -9.78 0.14 0.96
CA LYS A 74 -9.96 -0.08 2.41
C LYS A 74 -11.40 0.12 2.92
N LYS A 75 -12.39 0.13 2.04
CA LYS A 75 -13.82 0.13 2.40
C LYS A 75 -14.49 -1.16 1.95
N GLU A 76 -15.45 -1.63 2.73
CA GLU A 76 -16.25 -2.80 2.39
C GLU A 76 -17.53 -2.41 1.66
N TYR A 77 -17.87 -3.18 0.63
CA TYR A 77 -19.09 -3.04 -0.17
C TYR A 77 -19.77 -4.39 -0.28
N LYS A 78 -21.10 -4.47 -0.09
CA LYS A 78 -21.83 -5.73 -0.29
C LYS A 78 -21.85 -6.11 -1.77
N VAL A 79 -21.81 -7.40 -2.09
CA VAL A 79 -22.00 -7.89 -3.47
C VAL A 79 -23.30 -7.32 -4.05
N GLY A 80 -23.23 -6.84 -5.30
CA GLY A 80 -24.31 -6.13 -5.98
C GLY A 80 -24.31 -4.61 -5.77
N THR A 81 -23.58 -4.10 -4.76
CA THR A 81 -23.49 -2.65 -4.52
C THR A 81 -22.84 -1.94 -5.69
N VAL A 82 -23.50 -0.89 -6.18
CA VAL A 82 -22.95 0.06 -7.14
C VAL A 82 -22.53 1.32 -6.38
N PHE A 83 -21.31 1.79 -6.62
CA PHE A 83 -20.74 2.95 -5.95
C PHE A 83 -19.89 3.79 -6.90
N LYS A 84 -19.53 5.00 -6.48
CA LYS A 84 -18.68 5.91 -7.27
C LYS A 84 -17.23 5.87 -6.80
N ASP A 85 -16.31 5.81 -7.75
CA ASP A 85 -14.90 6.13 -7.54
C ASP A 85 -14.52 7.29 -8.48
N GLU A 86 -14.41 8.48 -7.90
CA GLU A 86 -14.33 9.73 -8.67
C GLU A 86 -15.51 9.86 -9.64
N CYS A 87 -15.25 9.94 -10.95
CA CYS A 87 -16.28 9.97 -11.99
C CYS A 87 -16.76 8.56 -12.39
N ASN A 88 -15.98 7.52 -12.08
CA ASN A 88 -16.25 6.16 -12.50
C ASN A 88 -17.36 5.51 -11.67
N THR A 89 -18.17 4.69 -12.33
CA THR A 89 -19.17 3.83 -11.68
C THR A 89 -18.57 2.46 -11.48
N CYS A 90 -18.55 1.99 -10.23
CA CYS A 90 -18.03 0.69 -9.82
C CYS A 90 -19.14 -0.23 -9.32
N LYS A 91 -19.00 -1.53 -9.51
CA LYS A 91 -19.88 -2.58 -8.97
C LYS A 91 -19.05 -3.64 -8.25
N CYS A 92 -19.49 -3.99 -7.04
CA CYS A 92 -18.97 -5.14 -6.31
C CYS A 92 -19.61 -6.43 -6.83
N ASN A 93 -18.79 -7.36 -7.31
CA ASN A 93 -19.16 -8.68 -7.82
C ASN A 93 -18.75 -9.78 -6.82
N SER A 94 -19.23 -11.00 -7.04
CA SER A 94 -18.87 -12.17 -6.23
C SER A 94 -17.34 -12.42 -6.23
N GLY A 95 -16.82 -12.98 -5.13
CA GLY A 95 -15.41 -13.34 -5.04
C GLY A 95 -14.45 -12.16 -4.85
N ASN A 96 -14.90 -11.10 -4.16
CA ASN A 96 -14.11 -9.89 -3.88
C ASN A 96 -13.66 -9.13 -5.15
N ALA A 97 -14.42 -9.24 -6.25
CA ALA A 97 -14.08 -8.61 -7.51
C ALA A 97 -14.82 -7.27 -7.67
N VAL A 98 -14.12 -6.20 -8.04
CA VAL A 98 -14.73 -4.90 -8.35
C VAL A 98 -14.50 -4.54 -9.81
N SER A 99 -15.58 -4.22 -10.52
CA SER A 99 -15.54 -3.74 -11.90
C SER A 99 -15.95 -2.28 -11.95
N CYS A 100 -15.13 -1.43 -12.55
CA CYS A 100 -15.41 0.00 -12.73
C CYS A 100 -15.42 0.37 -14.21
N THR A 101 -16.18 1.41 -14.56
CA THR A 101 -15.98 2.11 -15.83
C THR A 101 -14.55 2.66 -15.92
N LYS A 102 -14.07 2.92 -17.14
CA LYS A 102 -12.72 3.47 -17.40
C LYS A 102 -12.81 4.85 -18.04
N MET A 103 -13.52 5.77 -17.39
CA MET A 103 -13.58 7.17 -17.78
C MET A 103 -12.31 7.88 -17.32
N MET A 104 -11.79 8.77 -18.17
CA MET A 104 -10.74 9.70 -17.78
C MET A 104 -11.36 10.75 -16.86
N CYS A 105 -11.19 10.58 -15.56
CA CYS A 105 -11.79 11.48 -14.59
C CYS A 105 -11.08 12.84 -14.60
N PRO A 106 -11.82 13.96 -14.54
CA PRO A 106 -11.22 15.26 -14.36
C PRO A 106 -10.38 15.25 -13.10
N VAL A 107 -9.16 15.78 -13.18
CA VAL A 107 -8.35 16.01 -11.99
C VAL A 107 -9.06 17.07 -11.17
N SER A 108 -9.89 16.64 -10.22
CA SER A 108 -10.29 17.52 -9.15
C SER A 108 -9.01 17.79 -8.39
N ASN A 109 -8.33 18.89 -8.74
CA ASN A 109 -7.41 19.54 -7.83
C ASN A 109 -8.27 19.93 -6.63
N LYS A 110 -8.50 18.97 -5.73
CA LYS A 110 -9.04 19.20 -4.40
C LYS A 110 -8.09 20.24 -3.85
N ALA A 111 -8.50 21.51 -3.91
CA ALA A 111 -7.59 22.64 -4.07
C ALA A 111 -6.39 22.43 -3.17
N LYS A 112 -5.22 22.11 -3.75
CA LYS A 112 -4.00 22.04 -2.96
C LYS A 112 -3.95 23.38 -2.28
N LYS A 113 -4.15 23.38 -0.95
CA LYS A 113 -4.28 24.62 -0.19
C LYS A 113 -3.01 25.40 -0.44
N GLU A 114 -3.12 26.47 -1.21
CA GLU A 114 -1.95 27.27 -1.57
C GLU A 114 -1.35 27.80 -0.26
N VAL A 115 -0.05 27.56 -0.10
CA VAL A 115 0.75 27.96 1.05
C VAL A 115 2.12 28.38 0.56
N CYS A 116 2.73 29.35 1.23
CA CYS A 116 4.09 29.75 0.95
C CYS A 116 5.04 29.13 1.97
N ILE A 117 6.17 28.59 1.51
CA ILE A 117 7.26 28.16 2.37
C ILE A 117 8.34 29.24 2.32
N TYR A 118 8.72 29.79 3.47
CA TYR A 118 9.74 30.83 3.57
C TYR A 118 10.58 30.65 4.84
N LYS A 119 11.90 30.50 4.68
CA LYS A 119 12.85 30.19 5.77
C LYS A 119 12.32 29.10 6.71
N ASN A 120 11.94 27.96 6.14
CA ASN A 120 11.39 26.78 6.82
C ASN A 120 10.06 26.99 7.57
N ASN A 121 9.39 28.12 7.39
CA ASN A 121 8.07 28.39 7.96
C ASN A 121 6.99 28.31 6.88
N VAL A 122 5.78 27.91 7.27
CA VAL A 122 4.62 27.77 6.37
C VAL A 122 3.63 28.91 6.63
N TYR A 123 3.29 29.63 5.57
CA TYR A 123 2.38 30.78 5.60
C TYR A 123 1.15 30.52 4.73
N LYS A 124 -0.02 30.93 5.22
CA LYS A 124 -1.27 30.86 4.45
C LYS A 124 -1.28 31.97 3.40
N VAL A 125 -1.86 31.74 2.22
CA VAL A 125 -2.08 32.81 1.25
C VAL A 125 -2.84 33.97 1.89
N GLY A 126 -2.39 35.20 1.62
CA GLY A 126 -2.92 36.43 2.18
C GLY A 126 -2.21 36.90 3.45
N THR A 127 -1.46 36.04 4.17
CA THR A 127 -0.78 36.47 5.39
C THR A 127 0.42 37.36 5.08
N SER A 128 0.56 38.42 5.88
CA SER A 128 1.75 39.26 5.92
C SER A 128 2.61 38.92 7.14
N PHE A 129 3.93 38.95 6.98
CA PHE A 129 4.90 38.65 8.03
C PHE A 129 6.15 39.51 7.87
N LYS A 130 6.98 39.58 8.92
CA LYS A 130 8.23 40.36 8.90
C LYS A 130 9.44 39.46 8.63
N ASP A 131 10.34 39.94 7.78
CA ASP A 131 11.71 39.44 7.68
C ASP A 131 12.69 40.59 7.97
N ARG A 132 13.17 40.65 9.22
CA ARG A 132 13.90 41.82 9.76
C ARG A 132 13.06 43.09 9.58
N CYS A 133 13.59 44.10 8.89
CA CYS A 133 12.87 45.34 8.59
C CYS A 133 11.87 45.20 7.42
N ASN A 134 12.02 44.17 6.58
CA ASN A 134 11.18 43.98 5.41
C ASN A 134 9.81 43.42 5.77
N THR A 135 8.78 43.86 5.04
CA THR A 135 7.44 43.28 5.10
C THR A 135 7.26 42.31 3.94
N CYS A 136 6.89 41.08 4.24
CA CYS A 136 6.62 40.02 3.29
C CYS A 136 5.13 39.68 3.26
N ARG A 137 4.63 39.22 2.12
CA ARG A 137 3.27 38.71 1.94
C ARG A 137 3.29 37.40 1.17
N CYS A 138 2.53 36.42 1.65
CA CYS A 138 2.26 35.19 0.91
C CYS A 138 1.16 35.46 -0.14
N GLY A 139 1.54 35.44 -1.41
CA GLY A 139 0.65 35.61 -2.57
C GLY A 139 0.17 34.28 -3.14
N SER A 140 -0.65 34.35 -4.19
CA SER A 140 -1.13 33.17 -4.91
C SER A 140 0.00 32.39 -5.57
N ARG A 141 -0.27 31.13 -5.95
CA ARG A 141 0.71 30.23 -6.57
C ARG A 141 1.96 30.01 -5.70
N ASN A 142 1.80 30.03 -4.37
CA ASN A 142 2.84 29.76 -3.38
C ASN A 142 4.05 30.74 -3.41
N ARG A 143 3.85 31.99 -3.84
CA ARG A 143 4.93 32.98 -3.96
C ARG A 143 4.99 33.94 -2.78
N VAL A 144 6.18 34.16 -2.23
CA VAL A 144 6.42 35.23 -1.24
C VAL A 144 6.95 36.47 -1.94
N MET A 145 6.36 37.62 -1.62
CA MET A 145 6.83 38.93 -2.06
C MET A 145 7.21 39.76 -0.84
N CYS A 146 8.45 40.25 -0.79
CA CYS A 146 8.94 41.10 0.29
C CYS A 146 9.35 42.47 -0.25
N THR A 147 9.25 43.50 0.59
CA THR A 147 9.96 44.76 0.36
C THR A 147 11.47 44.52 0.27
N LYS A 148 12.21 45.44 -0.35
CA LYS A 148 13.67 45.36 -0.52
C LYS A 148 14.38 46.51 0.18
N MET A 149 14.14 46.66 1.48
CA MET A 149 14.83 47.60 2.34
C MET A 149 16.19 47.03 2.75
N LEU A 150 17.22 47.86 2.71
CA LEU A 150 18.50 47.56 3.33
C LEU A 150 18.31 47.60 4.85
N CYS A 151 18.24 46.42 5.48
CA CYS A 151 18.02 46.34 6.92
C CYS A 151 19.34 46.54 7.67
N PRO A 152 19.37 47.40 8.71
CA PRO A 152 20.50 47.51 9.61
C PRO A 152 20.88 46.14 10.19
N THR A 153 22.17 45.84 10.17
CA THR A 153 22.72 44.57 10.69
C THR A 153 23.51 44.76 11.99
N THR A 154 23.90 45.98 12.31
CA THR A 154 24.68 46.32 13.51
C THR A 154 24.06 47.51 14.27
N LYS A 155 24.48 47.69 15.53
CA LYS A 155 24.11 48.89 16.31
C LYS A 155 24.65 50.17 15.66
N GLU A 156 25.80 50.08 15.00
CA GLU A 156 26.42 51.16 14.23
C GLU A 156 25.58 51.51 12.99
N ASP A 157 25.08 50.51 12.25
CA ASP A 157 24.17 50.74 11.12
C ASP A 157 22.90 51.47 11.57
N ILE A 158 22.36 51.12 12.74
CA ILE A 158 21.19 51.79 13.33
C ILE A 158 21.53 53.24 13.72
N ALA A 159 22.70 53.48 14.30
CA ALA A 159 23.15 54.84 14.65
C ALA A 159 23.35 55.71 13.40
N ASN A 160 24.00 55.18 12.37
CA ASN A 160 24.21 55.85 11.09
C ASN A 160 22.89 56.10 10.34
N LEU A 161 21.97 55.14 10.36
CA LEU A 161 20.64 55.32 9.78
C LEU A 161 19.82 56.37 10.54
N ARG A 162 19.90 56.40 11.88
CA ARG A 162 19.26 57.47 12.68
C ARG A 162 19.81 58.84 12.28
N ILE A 163 21.14 58.99 12.22
CA ILE A 163 21.80 60.22 11.77
C ILE A 163 21.30 60.62 10.36
N TYR A 164 21.25 59.68 9.41
CA TYR A 164 20.75 59.94 8.06
C TYR A 164 19.28 60.40 8.05
N LEU A 165 18.41 59.76 8.82
CA LEU A 165 16.99 60.07 8.88
C LEU A 165 16.68 61.35 9.68
N THR A 166 17.53 61.75 10.62
CA THR A 166 17.36 62.96 11.45
C THR A 166 18.03 64.21 10.87
N ASN A 167 18.85 64.08 9.83
CA ASN A 167 19.55 65.22 9.24
C ASN A 167 18.63 66.03 8.32
N GLU A 168 17.88 66.97 8.90
CA GLU A 168 17.58 68.23 8.21
C GLU A 168 18.92 68.92 7.87
N LYS A 169 19.25 68.96 6.57
CA LYS A 169 20.24 69.84 5.92
C LYS A 169 21.45 70.32 6.76
N VAL A 170 22.57 69.61 6.74
CA VAL A 170 23.89 70.29 6.81
C VAL A 170 24.90 69.60 5.90
N VAL A 171 24.92 69.98 4.63
CA VAL A 171 26.13 69.85 3.80
C VAL A 171 27.09 70.94 4.29
N LYS A 172 28.07 70.59 5.12
CA LYS A 172 29.18 71.51 5.40
C LYS A 172 30.02 71.63 4.13
N LYS A 173 29.98 72.79 3.49
CA LYS A 173 30.80 73.15 2.34
C LYS A 173 32.28 73.07 2.74
N PRO A 174 33.17 72.47 1.92
CA PRO A 174 34.59 72.47 2.23
C PRO A 174 35.12 73.90 2.20
N THR A 175 35.74 74.34 3.28
CA THR A 175 36.52 75.58 3.31
C THR A 175 37.79 75.35 2.50
N ASN A 176 37.86 75.96 1.31
CA ASN A 176 39.10 76.07 0.56
C ASN A 176 40.13 76.79 1.44
N LYS A 177 41.23 76.08 1.74
CA LYS A 177 42.48 76.69 2.19
C LYS A 177 42.93 77.65 1.09
N LYS A 178 42.98 78.95 1.37
CA LYS A 178 43.82 79.88 0.61
C LYS A 178 45.21 79.80 1.21
N ASP A 179 46.14 79.48 0.31
CA ASP A 179 47.60 79.69 0.31
C ASP A 179 48.31 79.84 1.66
#